data_AF-A0A6P5XK72-F1
#
_entry.id   AF-A0A6P5XK72-F1
#
_cell.length_a   1.000
_cell.length_b   1.000
_cell.length_c   1.000
_cell.angle_alpha   90.00
_cell.angle_beta   90.00
_cell.angle_gamma   90.00
#
_symmetry.space_group_name_H-M   'P 1'
#
loop_
_entity.id
_entity.type
_entity.pdbx_description
1 polymer ?
#
loop_
_entity_poly.entity_id
_entity_poly.type
_entity_poly.pdbx_seq_one_letter_code
_entity_poly.pdbx_strand_id
1 'polypeptide(L)'
;MCEEFGDLLKSRILKHVGDLVAVASLTDEARCMDLADRYVALAGKTAVLFTKDGGQHNNLHDMQCMWYELASDESYFRHGDFGRALEKFIAVEKHYADITEDQFDFHSYCLRKMAPRAYVGKLKLKDWLHSHAYFHKVAAGAIR
;
A
#
# COMPACT_ATOMS: atom_id res chain seq x y z
N MET A 1 -7.09 -4.08 -24.12
CA MET A 1 -5.91 -4.95 -23.96
C MET A 1 -4.65 -4.48 -24.72
N CYS A 2 -4.59 -4.45 -26.07
CA CYS A 2 -3.36 -3.98 -26.76
C CYS A 2 -3.11 -2.46 -26.61
N GLU A 3 -4.15 -1.62 -26.64
CA GLU A 3 -3.98 -0.16 -26.47
C GLU A 3 -3.72 0.23 -25.02
N GLU A 4 -4.38 -0.44 -24.07
CA GLU A 4 -4.24 -0.27 -22.62
C GLU A 4 -2.81 -0.48 -22.09
N PHE A 5 -2.10 -1.51 -22.58
CA PHE A 5 -0.69 -1.72 -22.26
C PHE A 5 0.22 -0.62 -22.84
N GLY A 6 -0.16 -0.04 -23.99
CA GLY A 6 0.55 1.07 -24.61
C GLY A 6 0.50 2.34 -23.76
N ASP A 7 -0.67 2.66 -23.20
CA ASP A 7 -0.86 3.87 -22.41
C ASP A 7 -0.17 3.82 -21.04
N LEU A 8 -0.15 2.66 -20.38
CA LEU A 8 0.62 2.46 -19.14
C LEU A 8 2.14 2.54 -19.36
N LEU A 9 2.63 2.06 -20.52
CA LEU A 9 4.05 2.18 -20.86
C LEU A 9 4.42 3.64 -21.13
N LYS A 10 3.56 4.35 -21.88
CA LYS A 10 3.72 5.77 -22.19
C LYS A 10 3.66 6.64 -20.92
N SER A 11 2.78 6.34 -19.97
CA SER A 11 2.72 7.05 -18.69
C SER A 11 4.01 6.82 -17.87
N ARG A 12 4.60 5.63 -17.91
CA ARG A 12 5.89 5.37 -17.25
C ARG A 12 7.02 6.19 -17.86
N ILE A 13 7.06 6.37 -19.18
CA ILE A 13 8.05 7.22 -19.85
C ILE A 13 7.88 8.68 -19.43
N LEU A 14 6.64 9.20 -19.46
CA LEU A 14 6.34 10.57 -19.05
C LEU A 14 6.69 10.83 -17.57
N LYS A 15 6.53 9.83 -16.70
CA LYS A 15 6.97 9.90 -15.30
C LYS A 15 8.48 10.14 -15.18
N HIS A 16 9.29 9.53 -16.05
CA HIS A 16 10.74 9.77 -16.08
C HIS A 16 11.10 11.15 -16.63
N VAL A 17 10.26 11.73 -17.50
CA VAL A 17 10.40 13.10 -18.01
C VAL A 17 10.02 14.14 -16.95
N GLY A 18 9.23 13.75 -15.94
CA GLY A 18 8.82 14.61 -14.82
C GLY A 18 7.48 15.32 -15.03
N ASP A 19 6.79 15.05 -16.13
CA ASP A 19 5.44 15.60 -16.39
C ASP A 19 4.38 14.76 -15.65
N LEU A 20 4.17 15.08 -14.38
CA LEU A 20 3.23 14.34 -13.53
C LEU A 20 1.75 14.56 -13.92
N VAL A 21 1.43 15.67 -14.59
CA VAL A 21 0.05 16.01 -14.98
C VAL A 21 -0.36 15.15 -16.17
N ALA A 22 0.48 15.07 -17.20
CA ALA A 22 0.23 14.20 -18.35
C ALA A 22 0.21 12.72 -17.96
N VAL A 23 1.01 12.32 -16.95
CA VAL A 23 0.96 10.97 -16.39
C VAL A 23 -0.41 10.69 -15.77
N ALA A 24 -0.94 11.63 -14.98
CA ALA A 24 -2.23 11.45 -14.32
C ALA A 24 -3.37 11.34 -15.33
N SER A 25 -3.39 12.17 -16.37
CA SER A 25 -4.44 12.12 -17.40
C SER A 25 -4.40 10.82 -18.18
N LEU A 26 -3.22 10.39 -18.63
CA LEU A 26 -3.06 9.16 -19.41
C LEU A 26 -3.36 7.90 -18.59
N THR A 27 -3.03 7.92 -17.30
CA THR A 27 -3.37 6.81 -16.40
C THR A 27 -4.87 6.74 -16.12
N ASP A 28 -5.56 7.89 -16.09
CA ASP A 28 -7.03 7.92 -15.94
C ASP A 28 -7.74 7.49 -17.24
N GLU A 29 -7.21 7.86 -18.41
CA GLU A 29 -7.67 7.34 -19.71
C GLU A 29 -7.57 5.81 -19.75
N ALA A 30 -6.41 5.26 -19.37
CA ALA A 30 -6.21 3.81 -19.26
C ALA A 30 -7.21 3.16 -18.29
N ARG A 31 -7.46 3.78 -17.13
CA ARG A 31 -8.46 3.32 -16.16
C ARG A 31 -9.88 3.32 -16.72
N CYS A 32 -10.23 4.29 -17.56
CA CYS A 32 -11.56 4.38 -18.15
C CYS A 32 -11.82 3.30 -19.21
N MET A 33 -10.76 2.71 -19.77
CA MET A 33 -10.88 1.60 -20.72
C MET A 33 -11.29 0.28 -20.05
N ASP A 34 -10.87 0.05 -18.81
CA ASP A 34 -11.33 -1.07 -17.98
C ASP A 34 -11.62 -0.62 -16.54
N LEU A 35 -12.89 -0.29 -16.28
CA LEU A 35 -13.35 0.13 -14.96
C LEU A 35 -13.36 -1.01 -13.92
N ALA A 36 -13.27 -2.27 -14.36
CA ALA A 36 -13.24 -3.43 -13.47
C ALA A 36 -11.82 -3.78 -13.02
N ASP A 37 -10.79 -3.33 -13.72
CA ASP A 37 -9.40 -3.60 -13.36
C ASP A 37 -8.96 -2.78 -12.14
N ARG A 38 -8.65 -3.51 -11.06
CA ARG A 38 -8.13 -2.91 -9.82
C ARG A 38 -6.71 -2.40 -9.99
N TYR A 39 -5.90 -2.99 -10.85
CA TYR A 39 -4.48 -2.65 -10.97
C TYR A 39 -4.26 -1.19 -11.37
N VAL A 40 -5.01 -0.71 -12.37
CA VAL A 40 -4.91 0.68 -12.87
C VAL A 40 -5.66 1.66 -11.97
N ALA A 41 -6.75 1.22 -11.35
CA ALA A 41 -7.67 2.09 -10.65
C ALA A 41 -7.27 2.44 -9.20
N LEU A 42 -6.14 1.91 -8.73
CA LEU A 42 -5.63 2.17 -7.38
C LEU A 42 -5.04 3.59 -7.20
N ALA A 43 -4.86 4.41 -8.24
CA ALA A 43 -4.25 5.74 -8.10
C ALA A 43 -5.17 6.81 -7.43
N GLY A 44 -4.93 7.13 -6.15
CA GLY A 44 -5.51 8.32 -5.51
C GLY A 44 -6.98 8.18 -5.09
N LYS A 45 -7.86 9.10 -5.55
CA LYS A 45 -9.30 9.10 -5.18
C LYS A 45 -10.07 7.91 -5.74
N THR A 46 -9.55 7.25 -6.77
CA THR A 46 -10.20 6.09 -7.41
C THR A 46 -10.01 4.80 -6.62
N ALA A 47 -9.03 4.72 -5.70
CA ALA A 47 -8.91 3.57 -4.80
C ALA A 47 -10.18 3.36 -3.95
N VAL A 48 -10.89 4.45 -3.63
CA VAL A 48 -12.13 4.44 -2.86
C VAL A 48 -13.28 3.75 -3.63
N LEU A 49 -13.22 3.71 -4.97
CA LEU A 49 -14.24 3.04 -5.80
C LEU A 49 -14.31 1.53 -5.54
N PHE A 50 -13.24 0.93 -5.00
CA PHE A 50 -13.18 -0.50 -4.68
C PHE A 50 -13.42 -0.79 -3.20
N THR A 51 -13.73 0.24 -2.41
CA THR A 51 -14.11 0.06 -1.00
C THR A 51 -15.61 -0.24 -0.91
N LYS A 52 -15.97 -1.21 -0.07
CA LYS A 52 -17.33 -1.77 0.05
C LYS A 52 -18.42 -0.73 0.32
N ASP A 53 -18.06 0.39 0.96
CA ASP A 53 -18.99 1.45 1.39
C ASP A 53 -18.70 2.82 0.73
N GLY A 54 -17.91 2.85 -0.37
CA GLY A 54 -17.86 3.97 -1.31
C GLY A 54 -17.34 5.33 -0.78
N GLY A 55 -16.70 5.42 0.38
CA GLY A 55 -16.31 6.74 0.92
C GLY A 55 -15.34 6.81 2.08
N GLN A 56 -14.81 5.71 2.61
CA GLN A 56 -13.98 5.79 3.83
C GLN A 56 -12.56 5.31 3.58
N HIS A 57 -11.59 6.22 3.73
CA HIS A 57 -10.17 5.90 3.84
C HIS A 57 -9.89 4.86 4.94
N ASN A 58 -10.75 4.80 5.97
CA ASN A 58 -10.65 3.80 7.05
C ASN A 58 -10.73 2.37 6.51
N ASN A 59 -11.51 2.11 5.44
CA ASN A 59 -11.60 0.76 4.87
C ASN A 59 -10.30 0.30 4.21
N LEU A 60 -9.52 1.23 3.62
CA LEU A 60 -8.19 0.93 3.07
C LEU A 60 -7.17 0.63 4.17
N HIS A 61 -7.29 1.33 5.31
CA HIS A 61 -6.49 1.07 6.50
C HIS A 61 -6.81 -0.31 7.09
N ASP A 62 -8.08 -0.64 7.26
CA ASP A 62 -8.53 -1.93 7.78
C ASP A 62 -8.09 -3.10 6.87
N MET A 63 -7.97 -2.86 5.56
CA MET A 63 -7.42 -3.82 4.59
C MET A 63 -5.89 -3.89 4.57
N GLN A 64 -5.19 -3.15 5.45
CA GLN A 64 -3.73 -3.08 5.55
C GLN A 64 -3.06 -2.72 4.21
N CYS A 65 -3.66 -1.78 3.47
CA CYS A 65 -3.24 -1.37 2.13
C CYS A 65 -2.03 -0.41 2.18
N MET A 66 -0.90 -0.87 2.72
CA MET A 66 0.27 -0.04 3.06
C MET A 66 0.85 0.74 1.86
N TRP A 67 0.76 0.20 0.65
CA TRP A 67 1.31 0.87 -0.54
C TRP A 67 0.56 2.17 -0.85
N TYR A 68 -0.76 2.20 -0.63
CA TYR A 68 -1.62 3.36 -0.86
C TYR A 68 -1.38 4.40 0.22
N GLU A 69 -1.36 3.96 1.48
CA GLU A 69 -1.12 4.82 2.63
C GLU A 69 0.23 5.52 2.47
N LEU A 70 1.31 4.76 2.23
CA LEU A 70 2.64 5.34 2.01
C LEU A 70 2.67 6.39 0.87
N ALA A 71 2.00 6.12 -0.25
CA ALA A 71 1.93 7.07 -1.37
C ALA A 71 1.13 8.32 -1.02
N SER A 72 0.06 8.18 -0.22
CA SER A 72 -0.71 9.29 0.32
C SER A 72 0.13 10.12 1.30
N ASP A 73 0.93 9.48 2.13
CA ASP A 73 1.71 10.12 3.19
C ASP A 73 2.84 10.96 2.59
N GLU A 74 3.56 10.40 1.60
CA GLU A 74 4.53 11.13 0.80
C GLU A 74 3.88 12.33 0.06
N SER A 75 2.62 12.20 -0.36
CA SER A 75 1.89 13.32 -0.95
C SER A 75 1.64 14.42 0.08
N TYR A 76 1.12 14.11 1.28
CA TYR A 76 0.91 15.10 2.34
C TYR A 76 2.21 15.80 2.74
N PHE A 77 3.31 15.04 2.83
CA PHE A 77 4.64 15.58 3.09
C PHE A 77 5.07 16.59 2.01
N ARG A 78 4.87 16.26 0.72
CA ARG A 78 5.18 17.19 -0.39
C ARG A 78 4.33 18.47 -0.37
N HIS A 79 3.13 18.43 0.19
CA HIS A 79 2.26 19.59 0.35
C HIS A 79 2.57 20.43 1.61
N GLY A 80 3.50 19.99 2.46
CA GLY A 80 3.87 20.67 3.70
C GLY A 80 2.91 20.43 4.88
N ASP A 81 1.95 19.51 4.75
CA ASP A 81 1.03 19.12 5.82
C ASP A 81 1.67 18.03 6.69
N PHE A 82 2.69 18.42 7.46
CA PHE A 82 3.52 17.48 8.23
C PHE A 82 2.74 16.77 9.34
N GLY A 83 1.78 17.44 9.98
CA GLY A 83 0.98 16.84 11.04
C GLY A 83 0.17 15.64 10.55
N ARG A 84 -0.52 15.80 9.41
CA ARG A 84 -1.26 14.69 8.79
C ARG A 84 -0.34 13.63 8.21
N ALA A 85 0.79 14.02 7.63
CA ALA A 85 1.77 13.06 7.13
C ALA A 85 2.28 12.15 8.26
N LEU A 86 2.65 12.72 9.41
CA LEU A 86 3.13 11.97 10.56
C LEU A 86 2.06 11.03 11.13
N GLU A 87 0.84 11.52 11.32
CA GLU A 87 -0.29 10.70 11.78
C GLU A 87 -0.47 9.45 10.91
N LYS A 88 -0.36 9.63 9.59
CA LYS A 88 -0.51 8.52 8.66
C LYS A 88 0.69 7.58 8.63
N PHE A 89 1.93 8.07 8.72
CA PHE A 89 3.10 7.20 8.85
C PHE A 89 3.00 6.32 10.11
N ILE A 90 2.53 6.86 11.23
CA ILE A 90 2.27 6.09 12.46
C ILE A 90 1.17 5.05 12.23
N ALA A 91 0.13 5.38 11.47
CA ALA A 91 -0.91 4.41 11.12
C ALA A 91 -0.34 3.20 10.34
N VAL A 92 0.62 3.41 9.43
CA VAL A 92 1.28 2.29 8.73
C VAL A 92 2.18 1.47 9.67
N GLU A 93 2.85 2.12 10.63
CA GLU A 93 3.63 1.40 11.66
C GLU A 93 2.75 0.48 12.51
N LYS A 94 1.53 0.92 12.83
CA LYS A 94 0.55 0.11 13.56
C LYS A 94 0.23 -1.22 12.87
N HIS A 95 0.18 -1.26 11.53
CA HIS A 95 -0.01 -2.52 10.79
C HIS A 95 1.07 -3.55 11.11
N TYR A 96 2.32 -3.11 11.30
CA TYR A 96 3.43 -4.00 11.66
C TYR A 96 3.31 -4.53 13.09
N ALA A 97 2.80 -3.71 14.00
CA ALA A 97 2.48 -4.14 15.37
C ALA A 97 1.36 -5.20 15.36
N ASP A 98 0.28 -4.96 14.62
CA ASP A 98 -0.84 -5.88 14.49
C ASP A 98 -0.39 -7.22 13.85
N ILE A 99 0.42 -7.19 12.78
CA ILE A 99 1.01 -8.40 12.16
C ILE A 99 1.87 -9.18 13.16
N THR A 100 2.51 -8.49 14.11
CA THR A 100 3.34 -9.12 15.15
C THR A 100 2.48 -9.77 16.22
N GLU A 101 1.39 -9.10 16.64
CA GLU A 101 0.43 -9.63 17.62
C GLU A 101 -0.31 -10.85 17.08
N ASP A 102 -0.71 -10.83 15.80
CA ASP A 102 -1.33 -11.94 15.08
C ASP A 102 -0.48 -13.22 15.02
N GLN A 103 0.80 -13.17 15.43
CA GLN A 103 1.64 -14.36 15.54
C GLN A 103 1.39 -15.15 16.81
N PHE A 104 0.84 -14.54 17.85
CA PHE A 104 0.70 -15.16 19.16
C PHE A 104 -0.17 -16.44 19.10
N ASP A 105 -1.32 -16.36 18.43
CA ASP A 105 -2.23 -17.51 18.29
C ASP A 105 -1.65 -18.66 17.46
N PHE A 106 -0.64 -18.39 16.63
CA PHE A 106 0.00 -19.40 15.79
C PHE A 106 0.88 -20.36 16.58
N HIS A 107 1.39 -19.95 17.74
CA HIS A 107 2.17 -20.83 18.61
C HIS A 107 1.37 -22.08 18.99
N SER A 108 0.14 -21.88 19.50
CA SER A 108 -0.73 -22.99 19.88
C SER A 108 -1.42 -23.63 18.67
N TYR A 109 -1.83 -22.84 17.68
CA TYR A 109 -2.53 -23.34 16.50
C TYR A 109 -1.68 -24.32 15.67
N CYS A 110 -0.44 -23.97 15.35
CA CYS A 110 0.40 -24.80 14.49
C CYS A 110 0.82 -26.11 15.17
N LEU A 111 0.99 -26.12 16.49
CA LEU A 111 1.24 -27.34 17.26
C LEU A 111 0.01 -28.26 17.22
N ARG A 112 -1.18 -27.71 17.48
CA ARG A 112 -2.44 -28.46 17.43
C ARG A 112 -2.75 -29.02 16.04
N LYS A 113 -2.43 -28.28 14.98
CA LYS A 113 -2.64 -28.69 13.58
C LYS A 113 -1.48 -29.47 12.98
N MET A 114 -0.46 -29.80 13.78
CA MET A 114 0.71 -30.56 13.34
C MET A 114 1.38 -29.95 12.09
N ALA A 115 1.54 -28.62 12.08
CA ALA A 115 2.10 -27.86 10.97
C ALA A 115 3.45 -27.17 11.35
N PRO A 116 4.47 -27.92 11.81
CA PRO A 116 5.72 -27.33 12.33
C PRO A 116 6.54 -26.59 11.28
N ARG A 117 6.46 -27.00 10.00
CA ARG A 117 7.12 -26.30 8.89
C ARG A 117 6.60 -24.87 8.73
N ALA A 118 5.28 -24.70 8.77
CA ALA A 118 4.63 -23.39 8.68
C ALA A 118 4.95 -22.54 9.92
N TYR A 119 4.99 -23.17 11.10
CA TYR A 119 5.36 -22.50 12.35
C TYR A 119 6.77 -21.90 12.30
N VAL A 120 7.78 -22.70 11.92
CA VAL A 120 9.16 -22.22 11.76
C VAL A 120 9.23 -21.13 10.69
N GLY A 121 8.46 -21.25 9.60
CA GLY A 121 8.34 -20.20 8.59
C GLY A 121 7.82 -18.88 9.17
N LYS A 122 6.81 -18.93 10.04
CA LYS A 122 6.26 -17.73 10.70
C LYS A 122 7.26 -17.12 11.69
N LEU A 123 7.97 -17.95 12.46
CA LEU A 123 9.04 -17.47 13.35
C LEU A 123 10.14 -16.75 12.56
N LYS A 124 10.56 -17.31 11.41
CA LYS A 124 11.51 -16.63 10.52
C LYS A 124 10.95 -15.34 9.95
N LEU A 125 9.66 -15.27 9.60
CA LEU A 125 9.06 -14.02 9.13
C LEU A 125 9.20 -12.91 10.17
N LYS A 126 8.99 -13.22 11.46
CA LYS A 126 9.12 -12.26 12.56
C LYS A 126 10.49 -11.57 12.58
N ASP A 127 11.55 -12.34 12.37
CA ASP A 127 12.92 -11.83 12.44
C ASP A 127 13.22 -10.79 11.33
N TRP A 128 12.49 -10.82 10.22
CA TRP A 128 12.73 -10.00 9.03
C TRP A 128 11.59 -9.02 8.74
N LEU A 129 10.54 -9.00 9.57
CA LEU A 129 9.33 -8.23 9.34
C LEU A 129 9.64 -6.73 9.17
N HIS A 130 10.51 -6.18 10.02
CA HIS A 130 10.96 -4.79 9.95
C HIS A 130 12.01 -4.52 8.87
N SER A 131 12.53 -5.54 8.19
CA SER A 131 13.43 -5.36 7.04
C SER A 131 12.68 -5.05 5.74
N HIS A 132 11.35 -5.06 5.77
CA HIS A 132 10.55 -4.80 4.58
C HIS A 132 10.70 -3.34 4.12
N ALA A 133 10.79 -3.13 2.81
CA ALA A 133 11.01 -1.81 2.22
C ALA A 133 9.96 -0.75 2.64
N TYR A 134 8.72 -1.16 2.93
CA TYR A 134 7.68 -0.24 3.38
C TYR A 134 7.94 0.26 4.80
N PHE A 135 8.30 -0.64 5.73
CA PHE A 135 8.72 -0.26 7.08
C PHE A 135 9.84 0.77 7.07
N HIS A 136 10.88 0.54 6.26
CA HIS A 136 11.99 1.50 6.13
C HIS A 136 11.55 2.88 5.62
N LYS A 137 10.64 2.92 4.64
CA LYS A 137 10.12 4.18 4.10
C LYS A 137 9.26 4.93 5.11
N VAL A 138 8.42 4.21 5.85
CA VAL A 138 7.60 4.78 6.94
C VAL A 138 8.48 5.33 8.04
N ALA A 139 9.46 4.55 8.52
CA ALA A 139 10.39 4.98 9.55
C ALA A 139 11.20 6.21 9.11
N ALA A 140 11.70 6.23 7.87
CA ALA A 140 12.39 7.38 7.32
C ALA A 140 11.48 8.61 7.14
N GLY A 141 10.21 8.39 6.79
CA GLY A 141 9.20 9.45 6.66
C GLY A 141 8.80 10.06 8.00
N ALA A 142 8.69 9.25 9.05
CA ALA A 142 8.32 9.69 10.39
C ALA A 142 9.43 10.46 11.12
N ILE A 143 10.70 10.22 10.78
CA ILE A 143 11.87 10.88 11.42
C ILE A 143 12.27 12.19 10.71
N ARG A 144 11.88 12.35 9.44
CA ARG A 144 12.23 13.51 8.59
C ARG A 144 11.58 14.80 9.06
#